data_AF-A0A9F2R3W2-F1
#
_entry.id   AF-A0A9F2R3W2-F1
#
_cell.length_a   1.000
_cell.length_b   1.000
_cell.length_c   1.000
_cell.angle_alpha   90.00
_cell.angle_beta   90.00
_cell.angle_gamma   90.00
#
_symmetry.space_group_name_H-M   'P 1'
#
loop_
_entity.id
_entity.type
_entity.pdbx_description
1 polymer ?
#
loop_
_entity_poly.entity_id
_entity_poly.type
_entity_poly.pdbx_seq_one_letter_code
_entity_poly.pdbx_strand_id
1 'polypeptide(L)'
;MAEGEEDCCSDIVKEDDNDSSGESNLEAELQMFRAQWMFELTPGGSSTGLETRSCRTRGPLLKAVDTKGKLELAKEEKARELFLKAVEQEQNGALYEAIKFYRLAMQLVPDIEFKITYTRSPEGDSIGKS
;
A
#
# COMPACT_ATOMS: atom_id res chain seq x y z
N MET A 1 -44.55 3.60 -58.88
CA MET A 1 -44.46 4.72 -57.89
C MET A 1 -45.63 4.57 -56.94
N ALA A 2 -45.45 4.94 -55.67
CA ALA A 2 -46.21 4.62 -54.44
C ALA A 2 -45.47 3.57 -53.58
N GLU A 3 -44.28 3.86 -53.04
CA GLU A 3 -43.96 4.62 -51.81
C GLU A 3 -44.56 3.93 -50.58
N GLY A 4 -43.70 3.29 -49.79
CA GLY A 4 -44.01 2.80 -48.46
C GLY A 4 -43.27 3.65 -47.44
N GLU A 5 -43.96 4.05 -46.38
CA GLU A 5 -43.44 4.38 -45.05
C GLU A 5 -44.62 4.91 -44.23
N GLU A 6 -45.06 4.13 -43.24
CA GLU A 6 -45.85 4.65 -42.14
C GLU A 6 -44.93 4.77 -40.93
N ASP A 7 -44.63 6.03 -40.62
CA ASP A 7 -43.88 6.53 -39.48
C ASP A 7 -44.61 6.15 -38.17
N CYS A 8 -44.06 5.20 -37.41
CA CYS A 8 -44.47 4.99 -36.02
C CYS A 8 -43.58 5.85 -35.12
N CYS A 9 -43.92 7.14 -35.10
CA CYS A 9 -43.30 8.15 -34.27
C CYS A 9 -43.43 7.79 -32.76
N SER A 10 -42.28 7.80 -32.09
CA SER A 10 -42.07 8.10 -30.66
C SER A 10 -42.69 7.16 -29.63
N ASP A 11 -41.87 6.29 -29.04
CA ASP A 11 -41.95 6.09 -27.59
C ASP A 11 -40.66 6.59 -26.96
N ILE A 12 -40.82 7.72 -26.27
CA ILE A 12 -39.84 8.35 -25.42
C ILE A 12 -39.47 7.33 -24.34
N VAL A 13 -38.26 6.76 -24.44
CA VAL A 13 -37.58 6.24 -23.25
C VAL A 13 -37.46 7.44 -22.30
N LYS A 14 -38.32 7.46 -21.30
CA LYS A 14 -38.18 8.31 -20.13
C LYS A 14 -36.76 8.12 -19.59
N GLU A 15 -35.97 9.18 -19.63
CA GLU A 15 -34.90 9.38 -18.65
C GLU A 15 -35.55 9.24 -17.28
N ASP A 16 -35.27 8.12 -16.61
CA ASP A 16 -35.52 7.93 -15.19
C ASP A 16 -34.32 8.53 -14.44
N ASP A 17 -34.43 9.80 -14.10
CA ASP A 17 -33.46 10.55 -13.27
C ASP A 17 -33.51 10.12 -11.79
N ASN A 18 -33.48 8.82 -11.47
CA ASN A 18 -33.61 8.32 -10.10
C ASN A 18 -32.60 7.21 -9.70
N ASP A 19 -31.38 7.23 -10.22
CA ASP A 19 -30.28 6.38 -9.70
C ASP A 19 -29.43 7.08 -8.60
N SER A 20 -29.64 8.37 -8.35
CA SER A 20 -28.80 9.16 -7.43
C SER A 20 -29.02 8.88 -5.92
N SER A 21 -30.18 8.34 -5.55
CA SER A 21 -30.50 8.04 -4.15
C SER A 21 -29.82 6.76 -3.62
N GLY A 22 -29.47 5.82 -4.51
CA GLY A 22 -28.76 4.60 -4.13
C GLY A 22 -27.24 4.79 -4.00
N GLU A 23 -26.64 5.59 -4.88
CA GLU A 23 -25.20 5.91 -4.87
C GLU A 23 -24.79 6.72 -3.63
N SER A 24 -25.64 7.65 -3.17
CA SER A 24 -25.35 8.50 -2.01
C SER A 24 -25.34 7.70 -0.70
N ASN A 25 -26.21 6.70 -0.58
CA ASN A 25 -26.20 5.75 0.53
C ASN A 25 -24.92 4.87 0.52
N LEU A 26 -24.52 4.39 -0.66
CA LEU A 26 -23.29 3.62 -0.82
C LEU A 26 -22.04 4.46 -0.50
N GLU A 27 -21.97 5.71 -0.96
CA GLU A 27 -20.85 6.60 -0.67
C GLU A 27 -20.76 6.90 0.84
N ALA A 28 -21.88 7.09 1.52
CA ALA A 28 -21.90 7.23 2.99
C ALA A 28 -21.39 5.96 3.71
N GLU A 29 -21.77 4.77 3.22
CA GLU A 29 -21.28 3.49 3.75
C GLU A 29 -19.77 3.29 3.52
N LEU A 30 -19.29 3.65 2.33
CA LEU A 30 -17.86 3.65 2.03
C LEU A 30 -17.09 4.64 2.91
N GLN A 31 -17.65 5.83 3.16
CA GLN A 31 -17.04 6.83 4.03
C GLN A 31 -16.93 6.34 5.48
N MET A 32 -17.98 5.71 6.04
CA MET A 32 -17.88 5.13 7.38
C MET A 32 -16.84 4.01 7.44
N PHE A 33 -16.75 3.16 6.41
CA PHE A 33 -15.75 2.11 6.35
C PHE A 33 -14.34 2.69 6.29
N ARG A 34 -14.09 3.68 5.42
CA ARG A 34 -12.80 4.38 5.32
C ARG A 34 -12.42 5.00 6.66
N ALA A 35 -13.35 5.64 7.36
CA ALA A 35 -13.11 6.25 8.66
C ALA A 35 -12.77 5.20 9.73
N GLN A 36 -13.51 4.09 9.81
CA GLN A 36 -13.26 2.99 10.73
C GLN A 36 -11.91 2.32 10.45
N TRP A 37 -11.62 2.04 9.17
CA TRP A 37 -10.35 1.45 8.74
C TRP A 37 -9.15 2.32 9.11
N MET A 38 -9.22 3.63 8.86
CA MET A 38 -8.14 4.56 9.24
C MET A 38 -7.94 4.65 10.76
N PHE A 39 -9.00 4.56 11.55
CA PHE A 39 -8.90 4.53 13.01
C PHE A 39 -8.15 3.30 13.51
N GLU A 40 -8.44 2.13 12.93
CA GLU A 40 -7.76 0.87 13.27
C GLU A 40 -6.28 0.86 12.87
N LEU A 41 -5.93 1.51 11.74
CA LEU A 41 -4.54 1.66 11.30
C LEU A 41 -3.69 2.58 12.20
N THR A 42 -4.29 3.39 13.07
CA THR A 42 -3.56 4.33 13.92
C THR A 42 -2.90 3.60 15.10
N PRO A 43 -1.55 3.59 15.22
CA PRO A 43 -0.83 2.82 16.23
C PRO A 43 -1.04 3.44 17.62
N GLY A 44 -2.11 3.04 18.29
CA GLY A 44 -2.55 3.56 19.58
C GLY A 44 -4.04 3.33 19.87
N GLY A 45 -4.83 2.89 18.88
CA GLY A 45 -6.28 2.72 19.00
C GLY A 45 -6.80 1.40 19.61
N SER A 46 -5.94 0.48 20.06
CA SER A 46 -6.40 -0.75 20.73
C SER A 46 -6.56 -0.53 22.24
N SER A 47 -7.77 -0.17 22.66
CA SER A 47 -8.18 -0.26 24.08
C SER A 47 -8.87 -1.60 24.32
N THR A 48 -8.19 -2.52 25.02
CA THR A 48 -8.69 -3.30 26.17
C THR A 48 -7.82 -4.55 26.39
N GLY A 49 -7.01 -4.51 27.44
CA GLY A 49 -6.17 -5.61 27.89
C GLY A 49 -5.33 -5.22 29.10
N LEU A 50 -5.92 -4.45 30.02
CA LEU A 50 -5.36 -4.24 31.35
C LEU A 50 -5.54 -5.56 32.12
N GLU A 51 -4.50 -6.38 32.16
CA GLU A 51 -4.16 -7.16 33.34
C GLU A 51 -2.67 -6.96 33.60
N THR A 52 -2.42 -6.04 34.53
CA THR A 52 -1.09 -5.72 35.05
C THR A 52 -0.81 -6.61 36.25
N ARG A 53 0.16 -7.52 36.15
CA ARG A 53 0.97 -7.99 37.30
C ARG A 53 2.45 -8.18 36.96
N SER A 54 3.15 -7.04 36.98
CA SER A 54 4.38 -6.75 37.75
C SER A 54 5.78 -7.22 37.32
N CYS A 55 6.73 -6.29 37.55
CA CYS A 55 8.19 -6.39 37.71
C CYS A 55 9.01 -6.26 36.39
N ARG A 56 9.81 -5.22 36.12
CA ARG A 56 10.40 -4.17 36.96
C ARG A 56 10.89 -2.99 36.09
N THR A 57 11.06 -1.86 36.78
CA THR A 57 11.88 -0.69 36.41
C THR A 57 11.16 0.43 35.65
N ARG A 58 10.86 1.50 36.42
CA ARG A 58 10.46 2.82 35.93
C ARG A 58 11.54 3.36 34.98
N GLY A 59 11.19 3.51 33.70
CA GLY A 59 11.96 4.25 32.71
C GLY A 59 11.11 5.37 32.10
N PRO A 60 11.66 6.57 31.81
CA PRO A 60 10.89 7.69 31.28
C PRO A 60 10.22 7.38 29.93
N LEU A 61 8.88 7.34 29.93
CA LEU A 61 7.98 6.95 28.82
C LEU A 61 7.87 7.99 27.68
N LEU A 62 8.78 8.96 27.56
CA LEU A 62 8.62 10.09 26.63
C LEU A 62 9.60 10.09 25.44
N LYS A 63 10.38 9.01 25.25
CA LYS A 63 11.36 8.89 24.14
C LYS A 63 11.21 7.63 23.27
N ALA A 64 10.21 6.79 23.51
CA ALA A 64 10.07 5.50 22.82
C ALA A 64 9.52 5.60 21.37
N VAL A 65 8.85 6.70 21.02
CA VAL A 65 8.31 6.91 19.66
C VAL A 65 9.43 7.16 18.64
N ASP A 66 10.43 7.97 19.00
CA ASP A 66 11.55 8.30 18.10
C ASP A 66 12.50 7.12 17.88
N THR A 67 12.69 6.28 18.91
CA THR A 67 13.57 5.11 18.82
C THR A 67 12.98 3.99 17.96
N LYS A 68 11.65 3.82 17.97
CA LYS A 68 10.97 2.84 17.11
C LYS A 68 11.05 3.23 15.63
N GLY A 69 10.83 4.50 15.29
CA GLY A 69 10.98 4.99 13.91
C GLY A 69 12.41 4.84 13.39
N LYS A 70 13.41 5.16 14.22
CA LYS A 70 14.82 4.95 13.91
C LYS A 70 15.19 3.49 13.67
N LEU A 71 14.65 2.57 14.48
CA LEU A 71 14.90 1.14 14.32
C LEU A 71 14.32 0.61 13.02
N GLU A 72 13.09 1.01 12.66
CA GLU A 72 12.46 0.60 11.41
C GLU A 72 13.23 1.13 10.20
N LEU A 73 13.69 2.38 10.23
CA LEU A 73 14.57 2.93 9.19
C LEU A 73 15.89 2.15 9.07
N ALA A 74 16.52 1.78 10.20
CA ALA A 74 17.75 1.00 10.19
C ALA A 74 17.55 -0.42 9.62
N LYS A 75 16.42 -1.06 9.91
CA LYS A 75 16.06 -2.36 9.30
C LYS A 75 15.84 -2.23 7.80
N GLU A 76 15.15 -1.17 7.37
CA GLU A 76 14.91 -0.89 5.97
C GLU A 76 16.22 -0.65 5.21
N GLU A 77 17.12 0.19 5.74
CA GLU A 77 18.42 0.44 5.14
C GLU A 77 19.20 -0.88 4.94
N LYS A 78 19.26 -1.71 5.98
CA LYS A 78 19.91 -3.02 5.91
C LYS A 78 19.24 -3.97 4.90
N ALA A 79 17.91 -3.96 4.83
CA ALA A 79 17.18 -4.75 3.85
C ALA A 79 17.50 -4.28 2.41
N ARG A 80 17.65 -2.97 2.19
CA ARG A 80 18.06 -2.41 0.89
C ARG A 80 19.45 -2.87 0.47
N GLU A 81 20.42 -2.82 1.37
CA GLU A 81 21.78 -3.31 1.09
C GLU A 81 21.79 -4.78 0.67
N LEU A 82 21.05 -5.62 1.40
CA LEU A 82 20.92 -7.04 1.10
C LEU A 82 20.25 -7.27 -0.26
N PHE A 83 19.20 -6.50 -0.57
CA PHE A 83 18.51 -6.59 -1.85
C PHE A 83 19.42 -6.22 -3.03
N LEU A 84 20.14 -5.09 -2.92
CA LEU A 84 21.08 -4.67 -3.97
C LEU A 84 22.19 -5.71 -4.20
N LYS A 85 22.68 -6.32 -3.11
CA LYS A 85 23.64 -7.41 -3.22
C LYS A 85 23.05 -8.64 -3.90
N ALA A 86 21.79 -8.98 -3.62
CA ALA A 86 21.11 -10.09 -4.28
C ALA A 86 21.00 -9.86 -5.80
N VAL A 87 20.64 -8.63 -6.20
CA VAL A 87 20.55 -8.21 -7.60
C VAL A 87 21.90 -8.31 -8.32
N GLU A 88 22.99 -7.93 -7.67
CA GLU A 88 24.35 -8.13 -8.20
C GLU A 88 24.65 -9.63 -8.43
N GLN A 89 24.42 -10.47 -7.42
CA GLN A 89 24.67 -11.92 -7.54
C GLN A 89 23.81 -12.56 -8.64
N GLU A 90 22.56 -12.12 -8.82
CA GLU A 90 21.68 -12.58 -9.88
C GLU A 90 22.24 -12.23 -11.27
N GLN A 91 22.68 -10.99 -11.47
CA GLN A 91 23.31 -10.55 -12.72
C GLN A 91 24.61 -11.31 -13.02
N ASN A 92 25.35 -11.68 -11.97
CA ASN A 92 26.55 -12.51 -12.07
C ASN A 92 26.24 -14.01 -12.28
N GLY A 93 24.98 -14.43 -12.26
CA GLY A 93 24.56 -15.83 -12.39
C GLY A 93 24.74 -16.68 -11.12
N ALA A 94 25.13 -16.06 -10.01
CA ALA A 94 25.28 -16.69 -8.69
C ALA A 94 23.91 -16.80 -7.98
N LEU A 95 23.00 -17.58 -8.56
CA LEU A 95 21.59 -17.64 -8.13
C LEU A 95 21.42 -18.15 -6.69
N TYR A 96 22.27 -19.07 -6.23
CA TYR A 96 22.18 -19.60 -4.88
C TYR A 96 22.48 -18.51 -3.83
N GLU A 97 23.51 -17.70 -4.09
CA GLU A 97 23.88 -16.54 -3.31
C GLU A 97 22.81 -15.45 -3.39
N ALA A 98 22.26 -15.18 -4.58
CA ALA A 98 21.18 -14.22 -4.77
C ALA A 98 19.94 -14.57 -3.93
N ILE A 99 19.45 -15.81 -4.04
CA ILE A 99 18.30 -16.30 -3.26
C ILE A 99 18.56 -16.17 -1.75
N LYS A 100 19.79 -16.46 -1.29
CA LYS A 100 20.17 -16.28 0.11
C LYS A 100 20.00 -14.83 0.56
N PHE A 101 20.49 -13.86 -0.21
CA PHE A 101 20.39 -12.45 0.14
C PHE A 101 18.96 -11.92 0.04
N TYR A 102 18.19 -12.31 -0.98
CA TYR A 102 16.77 -11.94 -1.10
C TYR A 102 15.95 -12.39 0.11
N ARG A 103 16.12 -13.64 0.54
CA ARG A 103 15.42 -14.15 1.74
C ARG A 103 15.75 -13.35 2.99
N LEU A 104 17.01 -12.96 3.17
CA LEU A 104 17.42 -12.14 4.32
C LEU A 104 16.84 -10.72 4.26
N ALA A 105 16.78 -10.10 3.08
CA ALA A 105 16.16 -8.80 2.90
C ALA A 105 14.66 -8.84 3.26
N MET A 106 13.93 -9.84 2.74
CA MET A 106 12.50 -10.02 2.98
C MET A 106 12.17 -10.37 4.44
N GLN A 107 13.08 -11.03 5.15
CA GLN A 107 12.94 -11.27 6.60
C GLN A 107 13.01 -9.98 7.42
N LEU A 108 13.78 -9.00 6.98
CA LEU A 108 13.86 -7.69 7.64
C LEU A 108 12.67 -6.81 7.26
N VAL A 109 12.34 -6.77 5.97
CA VAL A 109 11.28 -5.94 5.39
C VAL A 109 10.57 -6.75 4.28
N PRO A 110 9.37 -7.30 4.53
CA PRO A 110 8.69 -8.19 3.58
C PRO A 110 8.36 -7.56 2.23
N ASP A 111 8.12 -6.25 2.18
CA ASP A 111 7.74 -5.47 1.02
C ASP A 111 8.92 -4.70 0.40
N ILE A 112 10.17 -5.11 0.70
CA ILE A 112 11.38 -4.39 0.29
C ILE A 112 11.49 -4.15 -1.21
N GLU A 113 11.05 -5.12 -2.03
CA GLU A 113 11.00 -5.01 -3.50
C GLU A 113 10.18 -3.81 -3.94
N PHE A 114 9.02 -3.62 -3.29
CA PHE A 114 8.11 -2.54 -3.58
C PHE A 114 8.70 -1.19 -3.12
N LYS A 115 9.30 -1.17 -1.92
CA LYS A 115 9.93 0.03 -1.37
C LYS A 115 11.09 0.53 -2.23
N ILE A 116 11.94 -0.37 -2.71
CA ILE A 116 13.07 -0.01 -3.58
C ILE A 116 12.57 0.49 -4.93
N THR A 117 11.62 -0.23 -5.54
CA THR A 117 11.06 0.15 -6.85
C THR A 117 10.38 1.51 -6.81
N TYR A 118 9.66 1.82 -5.73
CA TYR A 118 9.00 3.12 -5.55
C TYR A 118 9.98 4.27 -5.29
N THR A 119 11.09 4.04 -4.57
CA THR A 119 12.15 5.05 -4.40
C THR A 119 12.99 5.26 -5.67
N ARG A 120 13.07 4.24 -6.52
CA ARG A 120 13.65 4.31 -7.86
C ARG A 120 12.59 4.84 -8.83
N SER A 121 12.20 6.11 -8.65
CA SER A 121 11.37 6.80 -9.65
C SER A 121 11.99 6.63 -11.06
N PRO A 122 11.22 6.34 -12.11
CA PRO A 122 11.72 6.13 -13.47
C PRO A 122 12.16 7.44 -14.17
N GLU A 123 12.57 8.44 -13.41
CA GLU A 123 13.13 9.69 -13.93
C GLU A 123 14.59 9.46 -14.34
N GLY A 124 14.79 9.24 -15.64
CA GLY A 124 15.94 9.80 -16.33
C GLY A 124 17.24 9.00 -16.37
N ASP A 125 17.22 7.78 -16.92
CA ASP A 125 18.39 7.25 -17.64
C ASP A 125 18.01 6.95 -19.09
N SER A 126 17.66 8.01 -19.82
CA SER A 126 17.73 8.02 -21.27
C SER A 126 19.20 7.83 -21.66
N ILE A 127 19.55 6.58 -21.97
CA ILE A 127 20.84 6.18 -22.55
C ILE A 127 20.95 6.71 -23.99
N GLY A 128 21.04 8.03 -24.14
CA GLY A 128 21.28 8.71 -25.41
C GLY A 128 22.77 8.72 -25.73
N LYS A 129 23.29 7.58 -26.21
CA LYS A 129 24.59 7.50 -26.87
C LYS A 129 24.37 7.44 -28.38
N SER A 130 24.72 8.52 -29.07
CA SER A 130 25.37 8.56 -30.40
C SER A 130 25.73 10.01 -30.73
#